data_AF-A0A1C6WN82-F1
#
_entry.id   AF-A0A1C6WN82-F1
#
_cell.length_a   1.000
_cell.length_b   1.000
_cell.length_c   1.000
_cell.angle_alpha   90.00
_cell.angle_beta   90.00
_cell.angle_gamma   90.00
#
_symmetry.space_group_name_H-M   'P 1'
#
loop_
_entity.id
_entity.type
_entity.pdbx_description
1 polymer ?
#
loop_
_entity_poly.entity_id
_entity_poly.type
_entity_poly.pdbx_seq_one_letter_code
_entity_poly.pdbx_strand_id
1 'polypeptide(L)'
;MEEIESNDDELRNTKSNLDGNPKIGWFCNKNGLLIRTYGWLVKNAIGIILLIHGFKAHARLIFMRINLKMPDSNEGLVVDTNNYYIYKDSWIEKFNQNSYSVYAL
;
A
#
# COMPACT_ATOMS: atom_id res chain seq x y z
N MET A 1 24.97 24.88 28.01
CA MET A 1 24.94 23.65 27.20
C MET A 1 23.74 23.83 26.29
N GLU A 2 23.98 24.32 25.08
CA GLU A 2 22.93 24.57 24.09
C GLU A 2 22.47 23.21 23.56
N GLU A 3 21.19 22.89 23.75
CA GLU A 3 20.55 21.76 23.08
C GLU A 3 20.40 22.12 21.61
N ILE A 4 21.17 21.44 20.77
CA ILE A 4 21.07 21.53 19.33
C ILE A 4 19.84 20.69 18.96
N GLU A 5 18.71 21.35 18.76
CA GLU A 5 17.50 20.74 18.19
C GLU A 5 17.83 20.34 16.74
N SER A 6 18.06 19.04 16.49
CA SER A 6 18.32 18.56 15.13
C SER A 6 17.04 18.69 14.31
N ASN A 7 17.08 19.59 13.34
CA ASN A 7 16.03 19.82 12.36
C ASN A 7 16.01 18.68 11.33
N ASP A 8 15.73 17.45 11.79
CA ASP A 8 15.68 16.23 10.98
C ASP A 8 14.43 16.14 10.07
N ASP A 9 13.52 17.12 10.14
CA ASP A 9 12.28 17.13 9.35
C ASP A 9 12.47 17.57 7.88
N GLU A 10 13.61 18.19 7.53
CA GLU A 10 13.90 18.61 6.14
C GLU A 10 14.53 17.52 5.25
N LEU A 11 14.88 16.36 5.80
CA LEU A 11 15.51 15.24 5.07
C LEU A 11 14.66 13.98 5.00
N ARG A 12 13.34 14.10 5.14
CA ARG A 12 12.40 13.04 4.70
C ARG A 12 12.35 12.99 3.18
N ASN A 13 13.41 12.42 2.62
CA ASN A 13 13.43 11.55 1.45
C ASN A 13 12.07 11.48 0.75
N THR A 14 11.87 12.26 -0.30
CA THR A 14 10.75 12.16 -1.23
C THR A 14 10.85 10.87 -2.05
N LYS A 15 10.99 9.72 -1.38
CA LYS A 15 10.63 8.43 -1.94
C LYS A 15 9.13 8.48 -2.14
N SER A 16 8.71 8.77 -3.36
CA SER A 16 7.31 8.66 -3.76
C SER A 16 6.86 7.23 -3.52
N ASN A 17 6.05 7.04 -2.48
CA ASN A 17 5.41 5.74 -2.22
C ASN A 17 4.49 5.43 -3.40
N LEU A 18 4.95 4.60 -4.33
CA LEU A 18 4.21 4.24 -5.53
C LEU A 18 2.90 3.51 -5.23
N ASP A 19 2.79 2.95 -4.02
CA ASP A 19 1.60 2.27 -3.53
C ASP A 19 0.51 3.22 -3.02
N GLY A 20 0.66 4.53 -3.23
CA GLY A 20 -0.34 5.52 -2.85
C GLY A 20 -0.36 5.83 -1.35
N ASN A 21 0.68 5.40 -0.62
CA ASN A 21 0.88 5.70 0.80
C ASN A 21 -0.35 5.35 1.67
N PRO A 22 -0.79 4.08 1.68
CA PRO A 22 -1.94 3.68 2.48
C PRO A 22 -1.70 3.95 3.96
N LYS A 23 -2.77 4.31 4.66
CA LYS A 23 -2.80 4.25 6.13
C LYS A 23 -2.65 2.79 6.56
N ILE A 24 -1.56 2.49 7.25
CA ILE A 24 -1.32 1.17 7.83
C ILE A 24 -1.96 1.12 9.21
N GLY A 25 -2.73 0.07 9.47
CA GLY A 25 -3.31 -0.22 10.77
C GLY A 25 -3.18 -1.69 11.13
N TRP A 26 -3.57 -2.03 12.35
CA TRP A 26 -3.62 -3.41 12.82
C TRP A 26 -4.86 -3.65 13.67
N PHE A 27 -5.39 -4.87 13.64
CA PHE A 27 -6.35 -5.33 14.64
C PHE A 27 -5.98 -6.73 15.12
N CYS A 28 -6.29 -7.02 16.37
CA CYS A 28 -6.12 -8.36 16.94
C CYS A 28 -7.46 -9.09 16.90
N ASN A 29 -7.51 -10.28 16.31
CA ASN A 29 -8.74 -11.07 16.33
C ASN A 29 -8.94 -11.74 17.71
N LYS A 30 -10.11 -12.35 17.92
CA LYS A 30 -10.45 -13.03 19.19
C LYS A 30 -9.51 -14.17 19.60
N ASN A 31 -8.68 -14.67 18.67
CA ASN A 31 -7.71 -15.74 18.90
C ASN A 31 -6.29 -15.19 19.12
N GLY A 32 -6.12 -13.87 19.23
CA GLY A 32 -4.80 -13.26 19.44
C GLY A 32 -3.99 -13.04 18.15
N LEU A 33 -4.57 -13.25 16.97
CA LEU A 33 -3.85 -13.01 15.71
C LEU A 33 -3.86 -11.53 15.36
N LEU A 34 -2.68 -10.94 15.26
CA LEU A 34 -2.48 -9.57 14.79
C LEU A 34 -2.52 -9.51 13.26
N ILE A 35 -3.52 -8.83 12.72
CA ILE A 35 -3.73 -8.69 11.28
C ILE A 35 -3.43 -7.25 10.87
N ARG A 36 -2.54 -7.09 9.88
CA ARG A 36 -2.27 -5.80 9.25
C ARG A 36 -3.39 -5.44 8.29
N THR A 37 -3.79 -4.17 8.29
CA THR A 37 -4.78 -3.61 7.37
C THR A 37 -4.18 -2.42 6.63
N TYR A 38 -4.63 -2.22 5.39
CA TYR A 38 -4.24 -1.10 4.55
C TYR A 38 -5.48 -0.27 4.22
N GLY A 39 -5.39 1.06 4.34
CA GLY A 39 -6.49 1.97 4.04
C GLY A 39 -6.08 3.10 3.08
N TRP A 40 -6.73 3.18 1.93
CA TRP A 40 -6.62 4.31 1.00
C TRP A 40 -7.86 5.19 1.16
N LEU A 41 -7.65 6.33 1.82
CA LEU A 41 -8.73 7.21 2.30
C LEU A 41 -8.89 8.40 1.37
N VAL A 42 -10.14 8.73 1.05
CA VAL A 42 -10.50 9.94 0.30
C VAL A 42 -11.22 10.93 1.20
N LYS A 43 -11.12 12.22 0.89
CA LYS A 43 -11.89 13.26 1.58
C LYS A 43 -13.37 13.12 1.21
N ASN A 44 -14.26 13.27 2.19
CA ASN A 44 -15.72 13.17 2.01
C ASN A 44 -16.17 11.85 1.37
N ALA A 45 -15.66 10.73 1.89
CA ALA A 45 -16.00 9.42 1.35
C ALA A 45 -17.52 9.15 1.44
N ILE A 46 -18.12 8.70 0.33
CA ILE A 46 -19.55 8.33 0.26
C ILE A 46 -19.81 6.93 0.82
N GLY A 47 -18.76 6.14 1.00
CA GLY A 47 -18.83 4.80 1.55
C GLY A 47 -17.46 4.17 1.73
N ILE A 48 -17.46 2.97 2.32
CA ILE A 48 -16.27 2.15 2.53
C ILE A 48 -16.40 0.85 1.74
N ILE A 49 -15.35 0.50 1.01
CA ILE A 49 -15.21 -0.80 0.36
C ILE A 49 -14.14 -1.62 1.09
N LEU A 50 -14.49 -2.85 1.45
CA LEU A 50 -13.56 -3.81 2.05
C LEU A 50 -13.16 -4.86 1.01
N LEU A 51 -11.86 -4.91 0.70
CA LEU A 51 -11.28 -5.87 -0.23
C LEU A 51 -10.59 -7.00 0.55
N ILE A 52 -10.98 -8.24 0.27
CA ILE A 52 -10.45 -9.45 0.94
C ILE A 52 -9.79 -10.31 -0.14
N HIS A 53 -8.54 -10.69 0.06
CA HIS A 53 -7.84 -11.55 -0.90
C HIS A 53 -8.29 -13.02 -0.82
N GLY A 54 -8.03 -13.77 -1.90
CA GLY A 54 -8.28 -15.21 -1.98
C GLY A 54 -7.14 -16.07 -1.42
N PHE A 55 -7.24 -17.38 -1.63
CA PHE A 55 -6.24 -18.36 -1.20
C PHE A 55 -4.87 -18.12 -1.85
N LYS A 56 -3.79 -18.29 -1.08
CA LYS A 56 -2.38 -18.12 -1.52
C LYS A 56 -2.08 -16.76 -2.18
N ALA A 57 -2.74 -15.70 -1.72
CA ALA A 57 -2.52 -14.32 -2.16
C ALA A 57 -2.46 -13.36 -0.98
N HIS A 58 -2.33 -12.06 -1.28
CA HIS A 58 -2.42 -10.95 -0.34
C HIS A 58 -3.06 -9.74 -1.02
N ALA A 59 -3.65 -8.84 -0.23
CA ALA A 59 -4.43 -7.71 -0.74
C ALA A 59 -3.71 -6.88 -1.81
N ARG A 60 -2.45 -6.52 -1.58
CA ARG A 60 -1.69 -5.68 -2.51
C ARG A 60 -1.44 -6.37 -3.86
N LEU A 61 -1.23 -7.68 -3.88
CA LEU A 61 -1.03 -8.44 -5.12
C LEU A 61 -2.29 -8.50 -5.98
N ILE A 62 -3.46 -8.63 -5.35
CA ILE A 62 -4.72 -8.80 -6.09
C ILE A 62 -5.28 -7.46 -6.56
N PHE A 63 -5.19 -6.42 -5.73
CA PHE A 63 -5.93 -5.18 -5.94
C PHE A 63 -5.07 -4.00 -6.41
N MET A 64 -3.74 -4.11 -6.36
CA MET A 64 -2.81 -3.10 -6.90
C MET A 64 -2.25 -3.51 -8.24
N ARG A 65 -1.78 -2.53 -9.02
CA ARG A 65 -1.00 -2.80 -10.22
C ARG A 65 0.39 -3.28 -9.79
N ILE A 66 0.88 -4.35 -10.39
CA ILE A 66 2.18 -4.93 -10.04
C ILE A 66 3.23 -4.45 -11.05
N ASN A 67 4.39 -4.01 -10.56
CA ASN A 67 5.55 -3.63 -11.38
C ASN A 67 6.57 -4.77 -11.51
N LEU A 68 6.12 -5.95 -11.94
CA LEU A 68 6.99 -7.09 -12.18
C LEU A 68 7.23 -7.23 -13.69
N LYS A 69 8.49 -7.07 -14.11
CA LYS A 69 8.94 -7.52 -15.41
C LYS A 69 9.42 -8.95 -15.25
N MET A 70 8.66 -9.93 -15.75
CA MET A 70 9.20 -11.27 -15.94
C MET A 70 10.13 -11.24 -17.16
N PRO A 71 11.41 -11.61 -17.02
CA PRO A 71 12.25 -11.79 -18.19
C PRO A 71 11.79 -13.01 -18.99
N ASP A 72 11.72 -12.85 -20.31
CA ASP A 72 11.56 -13.97 -21.24
C ASP A 72 12.83 -14.83 -21.17
N SER A 73 12.69 -16.06 -20.68
CA SER A 73 13.67 -17.14 -20.72
C SER A 73 15.11 -16.84 -20.22
N ASN A 74 15.43 -17.47 -19.08
CA ASN A 74 16.78 -17.82 -18.62
C ASN A 74 17.72 -16.77 -17.99
N GLU A 75 17.30 -15.55 -17.73
CA GLU A 75 18.10 -14.61 -16.93
C GLU A 75 17.33 -14.05 -15.74
N GLY A 76 18.04 -13.87 -14.61
CA GLY A 76 17.49 -13.72 -13.28
C GLY A 76 16.43 -12.63 -13.13
N LEU A 77 15.51 -12.88 -12.19
CA LEU A 77 14.45 -11.99 -11.76
C LEU A 77 15.04 -10.61 -11.38
N VAL A 78 14.98 -9.61 -12.28
CA VAL A 78 15.32 -8.23 -11.92
C VAL A 78 14.12 -7.62 -11.22
N VAL A 79 14.11 -7.87 -9.92
CA VAL A 79 13.25 -7.20 -8.96
C VAL A 79 13.79 -5.77 -8.75
N ASP A 80 12.98 -4.75 -9.07
CA ASP A 80 13.15 -3.46 -8.40
C ASP A 80 12.62 -3.63 -6.96
N THR A 81 13.55 -3.81 -6.02
CA THR A 81 13.29 -4.24 -4.64
C THR A 81 12.43 -3.27 -3.84
N ASN A 82 12.22 -2.05 -4.32
CA ASN A 82 11.53 -0.99 -3.56
C ASN A 82 10.13 -0.63 -4.08
N ASN A 83 9.66 -1.15 -5.21
CA ASN A 83 8.53 -0.55 -5.97
C ASN A 83 7.53 -1.55 -6.58
N TYR A 84 7.26 -2.66 -5.87
CA TYR A 84 6.45 -3.77 -6.40
C TYR A 84 4.98 -3.46 -6.72
N TYR A 85 4.36 -2.56 -5.96
CA TYR A 85 2.92 -2.30 -6.06
C TYR A 85 2.66 -0.83 -6.34
N ILE A 86 1.87 -0.57 -7.37
CA ILE A 86 1.55 0.74 -7.91
C ILE A 86 0.06 1.01 -7.66
N TYR A 87 -0.24 2.15 -7.05
CA TYR A 87 -1.59 2.66 -6.85
C TYR A 87 -2.22 3.13 -8.16
N LYS A 88 -1.44 3.78 -9.02
CA LYS A 88 -1.90 4.23 -10.32
C LYS A 88 -2.38 3.06 -11.18
N ASP A 89 -3.55 3.22 -11.78
CA ASP A 89 -4.29 2.26 -12.60
C ASP A 89 -4.68 0.98 -11.84
N SER A 90 -4.79 1.05 -10.52
CA SER A 90 -5.27 -0.06 -9.68
C SER A 90 -6.78 -0.04 -9.45
N TRP A 91 -7.32 -1.15 -8.94
CA TRP A 91 -8.71 -1.21 -8.46
C TRP A 91 -8.96 -0.20 -7.35
N ILE A 92 -7.98 -0.02 -6.46
CA ILE A 92 -8.05 0.91 -5.33
C ILE A 92 -8.19 2.36 -5.84
N GLU A 93 -7.37 2.77 -6.81
CA GLU A 93 -7.50 4.11 -7.40
C GLU A 93 -8.88 4.30 -8.03
N LYS A 94 -9.37 3.29 -8.76
CA LYS A 94 -10.69 3.35 -9.39
C LYS A 94 -11.81 3.57 -8.38
N PHE A 95 -11.78 2.89 -7.22
CA PHE A 95 -12.76 3.12 -6.15
C PHE A 95 -12.60 4.49 -5.49
N ASN A 96 -11.37 4.92 -5.21
CA ASN A 96 -11.10 6.24 -4.65
C ASN A 96 -11.57 7.38 -5.57
N GLN A 97 -11.39 7.27 -6.89
CA GLN A 97 -11.92 8.23 -7.87
C GLN A 97 -13.45 8.33 -7.86
N ASN A 98 -14.14 7.29 -7.36
CA ASN A 98 -15.60 7.26 -7.17
C ASN A 98 -16.00 7.59 -5.72
N SER A 99 -15.14 8.29 -4.98
CA SER A 99 -15.38 8.77 -3.61
C SER A 99 -15.56 7.67 -2.56
N TYR A 100 -15.12 6.44 -2.81
CA TYR A 100 -15.07 5.40 -1.78
C TYR A 100 -13.71 5.39 -1.08
N SER A 101 -13.69 5.27 0.24
CA SER A 101 -12.48 4.87 0.95
C SER A 101 -12.35 3.35 0.88
N VAL A 102 -11.13 2.85 0.68
CA VAL A 102 -10.87 1.42 0.49
C VAL A 102 -10.03 0.89 1.63
N TYR A 103 -10.47 -0.20 2.25
CA TYR A 103 -9.66 -1.00 3.16
C TYR A 103 -9.37 -2.36 2.53
N ALA A 104 -8.19 -2.90 2.79
CA ALA A 104 -7.82 -4.23 2.32
C ALA A 104 -7.04 -5.01 3.39
N LEU A 105 -7.30 -6.32 3.42
CA LEU A 105 -6.61 -7.31 4.24
C LEU A 105 -6.28 -8.54 3.41
#